data_AF-B5HV42-F1
#
_entry.id   AF-B5HV42-F1
#
_cell.length_a   1.000
_cell.length_b   1.000
_cell.length_c   1.000
_cell.angle_alpha   90.00
_cell.angle_beta   90.00
_cell.angle_gamma   90.00
#
_symmetry.space_group_name_H-M   'P 1'
#
loop_
_entity.id
_entity.type
_entity.pdbx_description
1 polymer ?
#
loop_
_entity_poly.entity_id
_entity_poly.type
_entity_poly.pdbx_seq_one_letter_code
_entity_poly.pdbx_strand_id
1 'polypeptide(L)'
;MPENAPWEYTLYIPNDLRAVTVARRTLRLILTMHGLIRLTDTAELLAAELVSNAVRHTKGPAALRVRRSAGVLRIGAWGADPEPPEPPGELNAMRDVGEGPGLALVKACADLWG
;
A
#
# COMPACT_ATOMS: atom_id res chain seq x y z
N MET A 1 -19.24 -10.93 11.16
CA MET A 1 -18.31 -11.44 10.13
C MET A 1 -17.24 -12.24 10.85
N PRO A 2 -16.84 -13.44 10.38
CA PRO A 2 -15.75 -14.16 11.00
C PRO A 2 -14.51 -13.25 10.97
N GLU A 3 -13.90 -13.06 12.13
CA GLU A 3 -12.85 -12.07 12.39
C GLU A 3 -11.59 -12.23 11.51
N ASN A 4 -11.51 -13.37 10.80
CA ASN A 4 -10.40 -13.80 9.96
C ASN A 4 -10.75 -14.13 8.51
N ALA A 5 -11.96 -13.84 8.02
CA ALA A 5 -12.22 -14.00 6.57
C ALA A 5 -11.28 -13.07 5.76
N PRO A 6 -10.59 -13.60 4.75
CA PRO A 6 -9.73 -12.79 3.91
C PRO A 6 -10.56 -11.78 3.12
N TRP A 7 -10.03 -10.58 2.94
CA TRP A 7 -10.65 -9.53 2.14
C TRP A 7 -9.60 -8.72 1.39
N GLU A 8 -10.02 -8.11 0.28
CA GLU A 8 -9.18 -7.27 -0.57
C GLU A 8 -9.99 -6.10 -1.13
N TYR A 9 -9.39 -4.92 -1.16
CA TYR A 9 -9.85 -3.76 -1.91
C TYR A 9 -8.72 -3.27 -2.81
N THR A 10 -9.08 -2.87 -4.04
CA THR A 10 -8.17 -2.19 -4.96
C THR A 10 -8.76 -0.84 -5.34
N LEU A 11 -8.00 0.23 -5.14
CA LEU A 11 -8.33 1.58 -5.55
C LEU A 11 -7.47 1.96 -6.75
N TYR A 12 -8.10 2.09 -7.92
CA TYR A 12 -7.45 2.64 -9.10
C TYR A 12 -7.33 4.16 -8.95
N ILE A 13 -6.12 4.67 -9.11
CA ILE A 13 -5.79 6.08 -8.89
C ILE A 13 -5.32 6.73 -10.19
N PRO A 14 -5.80 7.95 -10.49
CA PRO A 14 -5.25 8.73 -11.59
C PRO A 14 -3.81 9.15 -11.26
N ASN A 15 -3.05 9.51 -12.30
CA ASN A 15 -1.70 10.07 -12.14
C ASN A 15 -1.78 11.54 -11.66
N ASP A 16 -2.26 11.72 -10.42
CA ASP A 16 -2.49 13.01 -9.79
C ASP A 16 -2.25 12.90 -8.28
N LEU A 17 -1.47 13.81 -7.70
CA LEU A 17 -1.13 13.81 -6.27
C LEU A 17 -2.35 13.96 -5.35
N ARG A 18 -3.49 14.47 -5.83
CA ARG A 18 -4.76 14.46 -5.09
C ARG A 18 -5.18 13.04 -4.68
N ALA A 19 -4.76 12.02 -5.44
CA ALA A 19 -4.99 10.62 -5.13
C ALA A 19 -4.43 10.20 -3.76
N VAL A 20 -3.38 10.85 -3.25
CA VAL A 20 -2.81 10.59 -1.91
C VAL A 20 -3.86 10.79 -0.82
N THR A 21 -4.59 11.90 -0.87
CA THR A 21 -5.62 12.20 0.15
C THR A 21 -6.80 11.25 0.04
N VAL A 22 -7.21 10.92 -1.19
CA VAL A 22 -8.28 9.96 -1.46
C VAL A 22 -7.90 8.57 -0.91
N ALA A 23 -6.70 8.10 -1.22
CA ALA A 23 -6.17 6.81 -0.76
C ALA A 23 -6.18 6.71 0.77
N ARG A 24 -5.66 7.73 1.46
CA ARG A 24 -5.64 7.77 2.94
C ARG A 24 -7.03 7.65 3.54
N ARG A 25 -7.98 8.48 3.07
CA ARG A 25 -9.36 8.48 3.59
C ARG A 25 -10.08 7.17 3.32
N THR A 26 -9.92 6.62 2.14
CA THR A 26 -10.48 5.30 1.77
C THR A 26 -9.90 4.20 2.65
N LEU A 27 -8.58 4.19 2.89
CA LEU A 27 -7.93 3.20 3.74
C LEU A 27 -8.38 3.29 5.20
N ARG A 28 -8.50 4.51 5.76
CA ARG A 28 -9.09 4.70 7.09
C ARG A 28 -10.50 4.13 7.17
N LEU A 29 -11.36 4.42 6.18
CA LEU A 29 -12.71 3.87 6.16
C LEU A 29 -12.71 2.33 6.14
N ILE A 30 -11.92 1.71 5.26
CA ILE A 30 -11.79 0.25 5.18
C ILE A 30 -11.36 -0.33 6.53
N LEU A 31 -10.29 0.20 7.13
CA LEU A 31 -9.76 -0.32 8.39
C LEU A 31 -10.74 -0.12 9.56
N THR A 32 -11.45 1.00 9.61
CA THR A 32 -12.52 1.21 10.60
C THR A 32 -13.63 0.19 10.45
N MET A 33 -14.12 -0.05 9.23
CA MET A 33 -15.19 -1.02 8.96
C MET A 33 -14.80 -2.47 9.28
N HIS A 34 -13.50 -2.78 9.19
CA HIS A 34 -12.94 -4.10 9.53
C HIS A 34 -12.40 -4.19 10.97
N GLY A 35 -12.62 -3.19 11.83
CA GLY A 35 -12.22 -3.21 13.24
C GLY A 35 -10.71 -3.07 13.49
N LEU A 36 -9.95 -2.59 12.50
CA LEU A 36 -8.49 -2.45 12.52
C LEU A 36 -8.04 -1.01 12.79
N ILE A 37 -8.83 -0.26 13.57
CA ILE A 37 -8.62 1.18 13.82
C ILE A 37 -7.19 1.47 14.31
N ARG A 38 -6.64 0.59 15.15
CA ARG A 38 -5.25 0.67 15.67
C ARG A 38 -4.15 0.69 14.60
N LEU A 39 -4.42 0.21 13.39
CA LEU A 39 -3.46 0.20 12.27
C LEU A 39 -3.60 1.43 11.37
N THR A 40 -4.61 2.28 11.60
CA THR A 40 -5.00 3.32 10.65
C THR A 40 -3.89 4.34 10.38
N ASP A 41 -3.26 4.87 11.42
CA ASP A 41 -2.29 5.95 11.24
C ASP A 41 -1.04 5.47 10.49
N THR A 42 -0.53 4.28 10.84
CA THR A 42 0.57 3.62 10.12
C THR A 42 0.18 3.30 8.67
N ALA A 43 -1.01 2.73 8.47
CA ALA A 43 -1.49 2.35 7.15
C ALA A 43 -1.69 3.57 6.23
N GLU A 44 -2.23 4.66 6.76
CA GLU A 44 -2.38 5.92 6.03
C GLU A 44 -1.03 6.51 5.62
N LEU A 45 -0.04 6.45 6.51
CA LEU A 45 1.30 6.93 6.22
C LEU A 45 1.96 6.09 5.12
N LEU A 46 1.88 4.76 5.21
CA LEU A 46 2.37 3.85 4.17
C LEU A 46 1.68 4.11 2.83
N ALA A 47 0.36 4.24 2.82
CA ALA A 47 -0.39 4.54 1.61
C ALA A 47 0.00 5.89 1.00
N ALA A 48 0.30 6.89 1.82
CA ALA A 48 0.71 8.21 1.34
C ALA A 48 2.03 8.15 0.57
N GLU A 49 3.03 7.46 1.14
CA GLU A 49 4.33 7.28 0.51
C GLU A 49 4.23 6.40 -0.73
N LEU A 50 3.52 5.27 -0.65
CA LEU A 50 3.31 4.35 -1.77
C LEU A 50 2.64 5.02 -2.97
N VAL A 51 1.54 5.75 -2.73
CA VAL A 51 0.81 6.46 -3.78
C VAL A 51 1.62 7.63 -4.33
N SER A 52 2.33 8.38 -3.47
CA SER A 52 3.21 9.46 -3.91
C SER A 52 4.33 8.94 -4.80
N ASN A 53 4.94 7.81 -4.43
CA ASN A 53 5.97 7.15 -5.21
C ASN A 53 5.42 6.67 -6.56
N ALA A 54 4.27 5.99 -6.55
CA ALA A 54 3.62 5.53 -7.78
C ALA A 54 3.29 6.69 -8.74
N VAL A 55 2.66 7.77 -8.25
CA VAL A 55 2.33 8.96 -9.06
C VAL A 55 3.58 9.66 -9.59
N ARG A 56 4.65 9.78 -8.79
CA ARG A 56 5.88 10.48 -9.22
C ARG A 56 6.71 9.69 -10.22
N HIS A 57 6.72 8.37 -10.11
CA HIS A 57 7.65 7.52 -10.85
C HIS A 57 6.98 6.74 -11.99
N THR A 58 5.66 6.80 -12.13
CA THR A 58 4.92 6.11 -13.19
C THR A 58 4.23 7.10 -14.13
N LYS A 59 4.14 6.78 -15.42
CA LYS A 59 3.54 7.66 -16.44
C LYS A 59 2.07 7.33 -16.74
N GLY A 60 1.49 6.30 -16.11
CA GLY A 60 0.13 5.83 -16.39
C GLY A 60 -0.69 5.59 -15.13
N PRO A 61 -1.84 4.89 -15.25
CA PRO A 61 -2.71 4.58 -14.12
C PRO A 61 -1.95 3.78 -13.06
N ALA A 62 -2.18 4.10 -11.79
CA ALA A 62 -1.65 3.33 -10.68
C ALA A 62 -2.80 2.72 -9.89
N ALA A 63 -2.50 1.77 -9.01
CA ALA A 63 -3.48 1.19 -8.12
C ALA A 63 -2.88 0.97 -6.72
N LEU A 64 -3.71 1.16 -5.70
CA LEU A 64 -3.42 0.81 -4.32
C LEU A 64 -4.26 -0.42 -3.94
N ARG A 65 -3.60 -1.51 -3.52
CA ARG A 65 -4.26 -2.70 -2.98
C ARG A 65 -4.08 -2.80 -1.50
N VAL A 66 -5.16 -3.17 -0.83
CA VAL A 66 -5.23 -3.40 0.61
C VAL A 66 -5.84 -4.77 0.80
N ARG A 67 -5.08 -5.69 1.38
CA ARG A 67 -5.52 -7.08 1.59
C ARG A 67 -5.27 -7.50 3.02
N ARG A 68 -6.23 -8.16 3.65
CA ARG A 68 -6.01 -8.90 4.89
C ARG A 68 -6.22 -10.38 4.66
N SER A 69 -5.28 -11.19 5.13
CA SER A 69 -5.35 -12.65 5.06
C SER A 69 -4.51 -13.24 6.18
N ALA A 70 -5.02 -14.28 6.83
CA ALA A 70 -4.33 -14.96 7.94
C ALA A 70 -3.81 -13.99 9.03
N GLY A 71 -4.61 -12.99 9.39
CA GLY A 71 -4.24 -11.98 10.41
C GLY A 71 -3.28 -10.88 9.94
N VAL A 72 -2.70 -10.99 8.74
CA VAL A 72 -1.72 -10.02 8.21
C VAL A 72 -2.40 -9.02 7.27
N LEU A 73 -2.16 -7.73 7.49
CA LEU A 73 -2.55 -6.65 6.59
C LEU A 73 -1.40 -6.35 5.62
N ARG A 74 -1.67 -6.36 4.32
CA ARG A 74 -0.74 -6.00 3.26
C ARG A 74 -1.27 -4.80 2.49
N ILE A 75 -0.39 -3.83 2.24
CA ILE A 75 -0.68 -2.61 1.49
C ILE A 75 0.41 -2.49 0.42
N GLY A 76 0.02 -2.36 -0.83
CA GLY A 76 0.96 -2.21 -1.95
C GLY A 76 0.38 -1.27 -3.00
N ALA A 77 1.26 -0.55 -3.70
CA ALA A 77 0.89 0.25 -4.85
C ALA A 77 1.76 -0.11 -6.06
N TRP A 78 1.16 -0.19 -7.25
CA TRP A 78 1.86 -0.43 -8.50
C TRP A 78 1.43 0.58 -9.57
N GLY A 79 2.35 0.82 -10.51
CA GLY A 79 2.13 1.68 -11.67
C GLY A 79 1.49 0.95 -12.84
N ALA A 80 1.56 1.57 -14.01
CA ALA A 80 0.97 1.12 -15.27
C ALA A 80 1.60 -0.14 -15.90
N ASP A 81 2.19 -1.02 -15.09
CA ASP A 81 2.33 -2.42 -15.49
C ASP A 81 1.03 -3.14 -15.11
N PRO A 82 0.34 -3.77 -16.07
CA PRO A 82 -0.99 -4.37 -15.87
C PRO A 82 -0.97 -5.62 -14.98
N GLU A 83 0.20 -6.09 -14.58
CA GLU A 83 0.35 -7.24 -13.70
C GLU A 83 0.58 -6.77 -12.26
N PRO A 84 -0.30 -7.10 -11.30
CA PRO A 84 -0.01 -6.87 -9.90
C PRO A 84 1.27 -7.63 -9.55
N PRO A 85 2.26 -7.03 -8.86
CA PRO A 85 3.43 -7.78 -8.42
C PRO A 85 2.97 -9.00 -7.62
N GLU A 86 3.51 -10.17 -7.96
CA GLU A 86 3.26 -11.39 -7.22
C GLU A 86 3.61 -11.17 -5.73
N PRO A 87 2.87 -11.78 -4.79
CA PRO A 87 3.24 -11.70 -3.37
C PRO A 87 4.71 -12.12 -3.22
N PRO A 88 5.53 -11.38 -2.45
CA PRO A 88 6.98 -11.60 -2.44
C PRO A 88 7.30 -13.05 -2.08
N GLY A 89 7.84 -13.78 -3.06
CA GLY A 89 8.72 -14.91 -2.83
C GLY A 89 10.01 -14.43 -2.18
N GLU A 90 10.64 -15.32 -1.44
CA GLU A 90 11.82 -15.12 -0.58
C GLU A 90 12.74 -13.93 -0.96
N LEU A 91 12.84 -13.00 -0.01
CA LEU A 91 13.56 -11.73 -0.07
C LEU A 91 15.06 -11.93 -0.30
N ASN A 92 15.50 -11.76 -1.54
CA ASN A 92 16.87 -11.38 -1.85
C ASN A 92 16.90 -10.54 -3.13
N ALA A 93 17.52 -9.36 -3.03
CA ALA A 93 17.88 -8.45 -4.13
C ALA A 93 16.92 -7.32 -4.48
N MET A 94 16.78 -6.32 -3.59
CA MET A 94 16.71 -4.90 -3.99
C MET A 94 17.39 -4.02 -2.93
N ARG A 95 18.67 -4.28 -2.66
CA ARG A 95 19.57 -3.25 -2.13
C ARG A 95 20.03 -2.43 -3.33
N ASP A 96 20.01 -1.11 -3.18
CA ASP A 96 20.90 -0.19 -3.91
C ASP A 96 20.41 0.52 -5.19
N VAL A 97 19.20 1.11 -5.18
CA VAL A 97 18.90 2.25 -6.08
C VAL A 97 18.11 3.32 -5.32
N GLY A 98 18.82 4.33 -4.82
CA GLY A 98 18.26 5.64 -4.43
C GLY A 98 17.17 5.63 -3.35
N GLU A 99 17.53 5.40 -2.08
CA GLU A 99 16.57 5.45 -0.97
C GLU A 99 16.15 6.90 -0.67
N GLY A 100 15.06 7.35 -1.29
CA GLY A 100 14.37 8.57 -0.87
C GLY A 100 13.77 8.40 0.55
N PRO A 101 13.55 9.50 1.29
CA PRO A 101 13.05 9.45 2.68
C PRO A 101 11.74 8.67 2.86
N GLY A 102 10.89 8.61 1.82
CA GLY A 102 9.65 7.83 1.83
C GLY A 102 9.85 6.32 1.94
N LEU A 103 10.90 5.77 1.31
CA LEU A 103 11.17 4.32 1.36
C LEU A 103 11.70 3.88 2.73
N ALA A 104 12.51 4.72 3.37
CA ALA A 104 13.00 4.48 4.73
C ALA A 104 11.84 4.46 5.74
N LEU A 105 10.86 5.35 5.57
CA LEU A 105 9.68 5.42 6.42
C LEU A 105 8.78 4.18 6.23
N VAL A 106 8.63 3.72 4.99
CA VAL A 106 7.90 2.49 4.69
C VAL A 106 8.55 1.26 5.35
N LYS A 107 9.88 1.13 5.27
CA LYS A 107 10.62 0.07 5.96
C LYS A 107 10.52 0.16 7.49
N ALA A 108 10.44 1.37 8.05
CA ALA A 108 10.32 1.56 9.49
C ALA A 108 8.91 1.24 10.03
N CYS A 109 7.88 1.36 9.18
CA CYS A 109 6.48 1.21 9.58
C CYS A 109 5.86 -0.14 9.18
N ALA A 110 6.50 -0.91 8.31
CA ALA A 110 6.02 -2.21 7.87
C ALA A 110 6.75 -3.35 8.60
N ASP A 111 5.99 -4.36 9.05
CA ASP A 111 6.57 -5.61 9.59
C ASP A 111 7.38 -6.36 8.51
N LEU A 112 7.05 -6.15 7.23
CA LEU A 112 7.72 -6.73 6.06
C LEU A 112 7.63 -5.77 4.87
N TRP A 113 8.74 -5.56 4.15
CA TRP A 113 8.82 -4.77 2.92
C TRP A 113 9.61 -5.52 1.85
N GLY A 114 9.10 -5.47 0.62
CA GLY A 114 9.59 -6.21 -0.56
C GLY A 114 8.41 -6.61 -1.41
#